data_AF-A0A8T4A9U9-F1
#
_entry.id   AF-A0A8T4A9U9-F1
#
_cell.length_a   1.000
_cell.length_b   1.000
_cell.length_c   1.000
_cell.angle_alpha   90.00
_cell.angle_beta   90.00
_cell.angle_gamma   90.00
#
_symmetry.space_group_name_H-M   'P 1'
#
loop_
_entity.id
_entity.type
_entity.pdbx_description
1 polymer ?
#
loop_
_entity_poly.entity_id
_entity_poly.type
_entity_poly.pdbx_seq_one_letter_code
_entity_poly.pdbx_strand_id
1 'polypeptide(L)'
;MRSLEQTIETTETIETSWVDRTDKHADPLDFYKQHYSGLSRGKLCLVDFPLYKILLRKGLIRELPLIRNIPDFGGDPLAFYQQNYPGMTRGELEKNHFTLYHQLYRKGLLSQVPTATTRHAFDKDLVAYYQQHYKGSTRGQLAAENPALYARLRANDLLGQIPVMRRGFRQDPLAVYRRHYAGLSRGDLARRNRRLYDTLSVRGLLDSVPLKRTVHDFGEDIVAYYQKHYGGLTRGQLAIKNPSLYRRLLRAGLLENIPTRRGLVRK
;
A
#
# COMPACT_ATOMS: atom_id res chain seq x y z
N MET A 1 18.66 -40.65 -15.24
CA MET A 1 17.84 -41.87 -15.16
C MET A 1 18.41 -42.77 -14.08
N ARG A 2 17.82 -42.79 -12.89
CA ARG A 2 18.11 -43.80 -11.85
C ARG A 2 16.80 -44.55 -11.59
N SER A 3 16.88 -45.86 -11.73
CA SER A 3 15.81 -46.84 -11.60
C SER A 3 15.07 -46.68 -10.27
N LEU A 4 13.75 -46.53 -10.35
CA LEU A 4 12.82 -46.81 -9.26
C LEU A 4 12.28 -48.22 -9.49
N GLU A 5 13.15 -49.20 -9.34
CA GLU A 5 12.74 -50.58 -9.13
C GLU A 5 12.85 -50.86 -7.63
N GLN A 6 11.86 -51.62 -7.14
CA GLN A 6 11.78 -52.26 -5.82
C GLN A 6 11.22 -51.43 -4.66
N THR A 7 9.90 -51.54 -4.49
CA THR A 7 9.29 -51.93 -3.21
C THR A 7 7.97 -52.65 -3.52
N ILE A 8 8.06 -53.94 -3.83
CA ILE A 8 6.95 -54.88 -3.64
C ILE A 8 7.26 -55.56 -2.30
N GLU A 9 6.85 -54.92 -1.20
CA GLU A 9 6.84 -55.57 0.11
C GLU A 9 5.52 -56.30 0.26
N THR A 10 5.60 -57.62 0.09
CA THR A 10 4.84 -58.66 0.81
C THR A 10 3.40 -58.30 1.17
N THR A 11 2.47 -58.65 0.28
CA THR A 11 1.08 -58.89 0.66
C THR A 11 1.03 -60.13 1.55
N GLU A 12 1.08 -59.94 2.87
CA GLU A 12 0.50 -60.92 3.79
C GLU A 12 -0.94 -61.17 3.31
N THR A 13 -1.23 -62.42 2.97
CA THR A 13 -2.54 -62.88 2.54
C THR A 13 -3.53 -62.66 3.67
N ILE A 14 -4.32 -61.59 3.56
CA ILE A 14 -5.42 -61.32 4.48
C ILE A 14 -6.52 -62.33 4.16
N GLU A 15 -6.66 -63.33 5.02
CA GLU A 15 -7.51 -64.51 4.80
C GLU A 15 -9.01 -64.22 4.98
N THR A 16 -9.41 -63.09 5.58
CA THR A 16 -10.83 -62.83 5.86
C THR A 16 -11.16 -61.34 5.89
N SER A 17 -12.08 -60.92 5.02
CA SER A 17 -12.66 -59.57 4.97
C SER A 17 -13.77 -59.40 6.01
N TRP A 18 -13.99 -58.18 6.49
CA TRP A 18 -15.05 -57.83 7.45
C TRP A 18 -16.45 -58.21 6.98
N VAL A 19 -16.68 -58.24 5.67
CA VAL A 19 -17.97 -58.65 5.08
C VAL A 19 -18.15 -60.17 5.12
N ASP A 20 -17.07 -60.92 5.07
CA ASP A 20 -17.06 -62.38 4.95
C ASP A 20 -16.93 -63.08 6.32
N ARG A 21 -16.91 -62.31 7.41
CA ARG A 21 -16.78 -62.85 8.77
C ARG A 21 -17.98 -63.73 9.14
N THR A 22 -17.68 -64.86 9.77
CA THR A 22 -18.69 -65.78 10.31
C THR A 22 -19.32 -65.25 11.60
N ASP A 23 -18.57 -64.50 12.41
CA ASP A 23 -19.07 -63.85 13.62
C ASP A 23 -19.57 -62.42 13.34
N LYS A 24 -20.89 -62.29 13.16
CA LYS A 24 -21.53 -61.00 12.86
C LYS A 24 -21.55 -60.04 14.05
N HIS A 25 -21.31 -60.52 15.28
CA HIS A 25 -21.39 -59.73 16.52
C HIS A 25 -20.04 -59.29 17.09
N ALA A 26 -18.93 -59.76 16.52
CA ALA A 26 -17.57 -59.38 16.92
C ALA A 26 -17.35 -57.85 16.92
N ASP A 27 -16.60 -57.36 17.93
CA ASP A 27 -16.22 -55.95 18.01
C ASP A 27 -15.32 -55.59 16.81
N PRO A 28 -15.62 -54.50 16.07
CA PRO A 28 -14.82 -54.10 14.91
C PRO A 28 -13.34 -53.85 15.19
N LEU A 29 -12.99 -53.37 16.39
CA LEU A 29 -11.61 -53.11 16.78
C LEU A 29 -10.87 -54.40 17.12
N ASP A 30 -11.53 -55.36 17.76
CA ASP A 30 -10.92 -56.66 18.07
C ASP A 30 -10.71 -57.49 16.80
N PHE A 31 -11.66 -57.44 15.85
CA PHE A 31 -11.47 -58.03 14.53
C PHE A 31 -10.28 -57.39 13.78
N TYR A 32 -10.13 -56.06 13.85
CA TYR A 32 -8.94 -55.38 13.31
C TYR A 32 -7.65 -55.87 13.96
N LYS A 33 -7.60 -56.01 15.30
CA LYS A 33 -6.40 -56.51 16.01
C LYS A 33 -6.06 -57.96 15.65
N GLN A 34 -7.06 -58.78 15.32
CA GLN A 34 -6.86 -60.19 14.98
C GLN A 34 -6.41 -60.40 13.54
N HIS A 35 -6.98 -59.64 12.59
CA HIS A 35 -6.80 -59.90 11.16
C HIS A 35 -6.00 -58.82 10.41
N TYR A 36 -5.82 -57.64 11.02
CA TYR A 36 -5.21 -56.47 10.37
C TYR A 36 -4.22 -55.73 11.29
N SER A 37 -3.69 -56.41 12.31
CA SER A 37 -2.76 -55.82 13.27
C SER A 37 -1.60 -55.12 12.57
N GLY A 38 -1.34 -53.86 12.93
CA GLY A 38 -0.24 -53.08 12.35
C GLY A 38 -0.55 -52.43 10.99
N LEU A 39 -1.67 -52.74 10.33
CA LEU A 39 -2.07 -52.01 9.11
C LEU A 39 -2.40 -50.55 9.45
N SER A 40 -1.81 -49.63 8.68
CA SER A 40 -2.13 -48.20 8.84
C SER A 40 -3.55 -47.90 8.39
N ARG A 41 -4.12 -46.79 8.89
CA ARG A 41 -5.46 -46.31 8.48
C ARG A 41 -5.62 -46.24 6.95
N GLY A 42 -4.57 -45.80 6.26
CA GLY A 42 -4.54 -45.70 4.79
C GLY A 42 -4.52 -47.07 4.13
N LYS A 43 -3.69 -48.01 4.62
CA LYS A 43 -3.64 -49.38 4.10
C LYS A 43 -4.97 -50.11 4.36
N LEU A 44 -5.57 -49.97 5.54
CA LEU A 44 -6.87 -50.57 5.85
C LEU A 44 -8.00 -50.02 4.95
N CYS A 45 -8.00 -48.72 4.65
CA CYS A 45 -8.98 -48.13 3.73
C CYS A 45 -8.92 -48.75 2.33
N LEU A 46 -7.74 -49.22 1.89
CA LEU A 46 -7.55 -49.86 0.60
C LEU A 46 -7.91 -51.35 0.61
N VAL A 47 -7.63 -52.04 1.73
CA VAL A 47 -7.80 -53.50 1.80
C VAL A 47 -9.18 -53.92 2.32
N ASP A 48 -9.74 -53.20 3.29
CA ASP A 48 -11.07 -53.48 3.84
C ASP A 48 -11.81 -52.16 4.15
N PHE A 49 -12.33 -51.57 3.09
CA PHE A 49 -13.09 -50.32 3.15
C PHE A 49 -14.35 -50.39 4.05
N PRO A 50 -15.13 -51.49 4.06
CA PRO A 50 -16.24 -51.67 4.99
C PRO A 50 -15.83 -51.57 6.47
N LEU A 51 -14.77 -52.27 6.87
CA LEU A 51 -14.24 -52.19 8.24
C LEU A 51 -13.76 -50.77 8.57
N TYR A 52 -12.99 -50.17 7.66
CA TYR A 52 -12.50 -48.80 7.78
C TYR A 52 -13.64 -47.80 8.04
N LYS A 53 -14.74 -47.90 7.29
CA LYS A 53 -15.92 -47.03 7.46
C LYS A 53 -16.59 -47.21 8.81
N ILE A 54 -16.68 -48.44 9.32
CA ILE A 54 -17.31 -48.72 10.63
C ILE A 54 -16.44 -48.20 11.77
N LEU A 55 -15.13 -48.43 11.72
CA LEU A 55 -14.17 -47.88 12.68
C LEU A 55 -14.17 -46.35 12.66
N LEU A 56 -14.28 -45.73 11.48
CA LEU A 56 -14.40 -44.28 11.35
C LEU A 56 -15.70 -43.75 11.98
N ARG A 57 -16.86 -44.36 11.68
CA ARG A 57 -18.16 -43.95 12.22
C ARG A 57 -18.25 -44.10 13.74
N LYS A 58 -17.64 -45.16 14.29
CA LYS A 58 -17.59 -45.42 15.73
C LYS A 58 -16.48 -44.63 16.47
N GLY A 59 -15.67 -43.84 15.76
CA GLY A 59 -14.55 -43.09 16.34
C GLY A 59 -13.33 -43.95 16.73
N LEU A 60 -13.38 -45.27 16.51
CA LEU A 60 -12.35 -46.24 16.83
C LEU A 60 -11.15 -46.19 15.87
N ILE A 61 -11.25 -45.47 14.76
CA ILE A 61 -10.16 -45.29 13.79
C ILE A 61 -8.90 -44.65 14.40
N ARG A 62 -9.03 -44.00 15.58
CA ARG A 62 -7.91 -43.38 16.29
C ARG A 62 -6.93 -44.39 16.85
N GLU A 63 -7.41 -45.60 17.17
CA GLU A 63 -6.63 -46.72 17.69
C GLU A 63 -5.70 -47.34 16.64
N LEU A 64 -5.87 -46.97 15.36
CA LEU A 64 -5.08 -47.51 14.26
C LEU A 64 -3.85 -46.65 13.96
N PRO A 65 -2.72 -47.27 13.57
CA PRO A 65 -1.51 -46.55 13.18
C PRO A 65 -1.78 -45.55 12.06
N LEU A 66 -1.38 -44.29 12.27
CA LEU A 66 -1.39 -43.27 11.24
C LEU A 66 0.03 -43.08 10.72
N ILE A 67 0.36 -43.71 9.59
CA ILE A 67 1.61 -43.42 8.89
C ILE A 67 1.42 -42.08 8.17
N ARG A 68 1.94 -41.00 8.77
CA ARG A 68 2.12 -39.72 8.10
C ARG A 68 3.45 -39.77 7.37
N ASN A 69 3.46 -40.12 6.09
CA ASN A 69 4.62 -39.90 5.23
C ASN A 69 4.78 -38.40 4.99
N ILE A 70 5.28 -37.67 5.99
CA ILE A 70 5.83 -36.33 5.78
C ILE A 70 7.30 -36.59 5.44
N PRO A 71 7.74 -36.33 4.20
CA PRO A 71 9.15 -36.44 3.87
C PRO A 71 9.97 -35.61 4.86
N ASP A 72 10.91 -36.25 5.55
CA ASP A 72 11.83 -35.55 6.44
C ASP A 72 12.92 -34.90 5.60
N PHE A 73 12.85 -33.59 5.44
CA PHE A 73 13.87 -32.79 4.73
C PHE A 73 15.10 -32.52 5.62
N GLY A 74 15.47 -33.45 6.50
CA GLY A 74 16.65 -33.36 7.36
C GLY A 74 16.53 -32.35 8.49
N GLY A 75 15.34 -32.20 9.09
CA GLY A 75 15.09 -31.29 10.23
C GLY A 75 15.02 -29.79 9.86
N ASP A 76 15.87 -29.32 8.95
CA ASP A 76 15.88 -27.95 8.40
C ASP A 76 15.44 -27.91 6.93
N PRO A 77 14.14 -27.69 6.66
CA PRO A 77 13.62 -27.62 5.30
C PRO A 77 14.16 -26.43 4.50
N LEU A 78 14.66 -25.37 5.15
CA LEU A 78 15.22 -24.22 4.46
C LEU A 78 16.65 -24.53 3.97
N ALA A 79 17.49 -25.12 4.82
CA ALA A 79 18.82 -25.58 4.41
C ALA A 79 18.72 -26.59 3.25
N PHE A 80 17.76 -27.52 3.34
CA PHE A 80 17.49 -28.46 2.25
C PHE A 80 17.09 -27.74 0.94
N TYR A 81 16.21 -26.74 1.01
CA TYR A 81 15.84 -25.91 -0.13
C TYR A 81 17.06 -25.18 -0.73
N GLN A 82 17.88 -24.55 0.11
CA GLN A 82 19.06 -23.79 -0.35
C GLN A 82 20.09 -24.67 -1.06
N GLN A 83 20.26 -25.91 -0.61
CA GLN A 83 21.19 -26.88 -1.23
C GLN A 83 20.65 -27.48 -2.53
N ASN A 84 19.36 -27.83 -2.57
CA ASN A 84 18.81 -28.64 -3.67
C ASN A 84 18.10 -27.81 -4.74
N TYR A 85 17.56 -26.63 -4.39
CA TYR A 85 16.75 -25.80 -5.27
C TYR A 85 17.14 -24.31 -5.24
N PRO A 86 18.43 -23.95 -5.32
CA PRO A 86 18.86 -22.56 -5.25
C PRO A 86 18.21 -21.73 -6.36
N GLY A 87 17.52 -20.65 -5.97
CA GLY A 87 16.88 -19.73 -6.92
C GLY A 87 15.55 -20.21 -7.51
N MET A 88 15.05 -21.40 -7.14
CA MET A 88 13.71 -21.84 -7.51
C MET A 88 12.67 -20.98 -6.82
N THR A 89 11.72 -20.44 -7.58
CA THR A 89 10.74 -19.50 -7.03
C THR A 89 9.65 -20.21 -6.23
N ARG A 90 8.94 -19.49 -5.35
CA ARG A 90 7.81 -20.02 -4.56
C ARG A 90 6.77 -20.73 -5.42
N GLY A 91 6.41 -20.13 -6.56
CA GLY A 91 5.43 -20.73 -7.48
C GLY A 91 5.95 -21.96 -8.22
N GLU A 92 7.25 -22.03 -8.50
CA GLU A 92 7.88 -23.25 -9.03
C GLU A 92 8.02 -24.33 -7.96
N LEU A 93 8.34 -23.94 -6.73
CA LEU A 93 8.46 -24.83 -5.58
C LEU A 93 7.09 -25.41 -5.18
N GLU A 94 6.03 -24.61 -5.21
CA GLU A 94 4.66 -25.05 -4.95
C GLU A 94 4.20 -26.10 -5.97
N LYS A 95 4.53 -25.90 -7.25
CA LYS A 95 4.15 -26.83 -8.33
C LYS A 95 4.96 -28.12 -8.32
N ASN A 96 6.28 -28.04 -8.09
CA ASN A 96 7.19 -29.18 -8.24
C ASN A 96 7.48 -29.91 -6.93
N HIS A 97 7.41 -29.21 -5.79
CA HIS A 97 7.77 -29.74 -4.46
C HIS A 97 6.77 -29.25 -3.40
N PHE A 98 5.50 -29.56 -3.62
CA PHE A 98 4.36 -29.13 -2.80
C PHE A 98 4.53 -29.40 -1.29
N THR A 99 5.09 -30.55 -0.92
CA THR A 99 5.32 -30.94 0.49
C THR A 99 6.34 -30.01 1.17
N LEU A 100 7.45 -29.72 0.49
CA LEU A 100 8.48 -28.79 0.96
C LEU A 100 7.95 -27.36 1.06
N TYR A 101 7.21 -26.91 0.04
CA TYR A 101 6.54 -25.60 0.04
C TYR A 101 5.63 -25.43 1.26
N HIS A 102 4.73 -26.39 1.52
CA HIS A 102 3.83 -26.32 2.66
C HIS A 102 4.54 -26.40 4.01
N GLN A 103 5.65 -27.13 4.09
CA GLN A 103 6.45 -27.20 5.30
C GLN A 103 7.15 -25.88 5.60
N LEU A 104 7.73 -25.23 4.58
CA LEU A 104 8.30 -23.88 4.70
C LEU A 104 7.23 -22.85 5.06
N TYR A 105 6.03 -22.96 4.49
CA TYR A 105 4.88 -22.11 4.85
C TYR A 105 4.48 -22.27 6.31
N ARG A 106 4.29 -23.51 6.79
CA ARG A 106 3.91 -23.79 8.19
C ARG A 106 4.96 -23.33 9.19
N LYS A 107 6.24 -23.39 8.81
CA LYS A 107 7.36 -22.90 9.64
C LYS A 107 7.60 -21.38 9.48
N GLY A 108 6.84 -20.67 8.64
CA GLY A 108 7.04 -19.23 8.40
C GLY A 108 8.31 -18.87 7.62
N LEU A 109 8.96 -19.86 6.99
CA LEU A 109 10.24 -19.71 6.30
C LEU A 109 10.09 -19.38 4.80
N LEU A 110 8.85 -19.33 4.30
CA LEU A 110 8.58 -19.10 2.89
C LEU A 110 9.05 -17.71 2.41
N SER A 111 9.21 -16.74 3.32
CA SER A 111 9.78 -15.43 3.03
C SER A 111 11.20 -15.51 2.44
N GLN A 112 11.95 -16.56 2.77
CA GLN A 112 13.33 -16.81 2.32
C GLN A 112 13.42 -17.51 0.95
N VAL A 113 12.28 -17.92 0.38
CA VAL A 113 12.22 -18.46 -0.99
C VAL A 113 11.91 -17.30 -1.96
N PRO A 114 12.63 -17.17 -3.10
CA PRO A 114 12.38 -16.14 -4.11
C PRO A 114 10.96 -16.20 -4.66
N THR A 115 10.28 -15.08 -4.91
CA THR A 115 9.05 -15.06 -5.73
C THR A 115 9.38 -14.90 -7.22
N ALA A 116 8.42 -15.11 -8.12
CA ALA A 116 8.60 -14.88 -9.56
C ALA A 116 9.10 -13.45 -9.91
N THR A 117 8.75 -12.45 -9.10
CA THR A 117 9.24 -11.08 -9.18
C THR A 117 10.68 -10.88 -8.71
N THR A 118 11.30 -11.91 -8.14
CA THR A 118 12.66 -11.90 -7.57
C THR A 118 13.69 -12.42 -8.59
N ARG A 119 13.29 -12.77 -9.81
CA ARG A 119 14.23 -13.19 -10.87
C ARG A 119 14.94 -12.03 -11.57
N HIS A 120 14.92 -10.84 -10.97
CA HIS A 120 15.55 -9.70 -11.60
C HIS A 120 17.03 -9.62 -11.19
N ALA A 121 17.90 -9.41 -12.18
CA ALA A 121 19.36 -9.41 -12.10
C ALA A 121 20.00 -8.38 -11.12
N PHE A 122 19.19 -7.69 -10.32
CA PHE A 122 19.58 -6.59 -9.44
C PHE A 122 19.53 -6.92 -7.94
N ASP A 123 19.47 -8.20 -7.56
CA ASP A 123 19.40 -8.63 -6.15
C ASP A 123 20.71 -8.42 -5.36
N LYS A 124 21.85 -8.22 -6.01
CA LYS A 124 23.14 -7.98 -5.33
C LYS A 124 23.28 -6.56 -4.78
N ASP A 125 22.95 -5.55 -5.58
CA ASP A 125 23.00 -4.13 -5.20
C ASP A 125 22.07 -3.33 -6.11
N LEU A 126 20.96 -2.85 -5.53
CA LEU A 126 19.92 -2.13 -6.24
C LEU A 126 20.40 -0.77 -6.77
N VAL A 127 21.28 -0.09 -6.04
CA VAL A 127 21.80 1.23 -6.42
C VAL A 127 22.85 1.08 -7.49
N ALA A 128 23.78 0.15 -7.35
CA ALA A 128 24.79 -0.11 -8.37
C ALA A 128 24.14 -0.50 -9.70
N TYR A 129 23.13 -1.37 -9.67
CA TYR A 129 22.39 -1.73 -10.87
C TYR A 129 21.66 -0.53 -11.49
N TYR A 130 21.03 0.33 -10.68
CA TYR A 130 20.47 1.58 -11.16
C TYR A 130 21.54 2.48 -11.82
N GLN A 131 22.72 2.62 -11.20
CA GLN A 131 23.82 3.43 -11.74
C GLN A 131 24.39 2.86 -13.05
N GLN A 132 24.31 1.54 -13.24
CA GLN A 132 24.79 0.88 -14.45
C GLN A 132 23.79 0.97 -15.61
N HIS A 133 22.48 0.86 -15.33
CA HIS A 133 21.47 0.67 -16.37
C HIS A 133 20.49 1.84 -16.53
N TYR A 134 20.33 2.69 -15.52
CA TYR A 134 19.31 3.75 -15.47
C TYR A 134 19.87 5.08 -14.94
N LYS A 135 21.19 5.29 -15.09
CA LYS A 135 21.87 6.48 -14.57
C LYS A 135 21.22 7.76 -15.08
N GLY A 136 20.78 8.60 -14.15
CA GLY A 136 20.15 9.88 -14.47
C GLY A 136 18.64 9.81 -14.72
N SER A 137 18.06 8.61 -14.87
CA SER A 137 16.61 8.45 -14.92
C SER A 137 16.00 8.89 -13.60
N THR A 138 15.02 9.79 -13.66
CA THR A 138 14.32 10.26 -12.47
C THR A 138 13.47 9.14 -11.87
N ARG A 139 13.09 9.26 -10.59
CA ARG A 139 12.17 8.32 -9.91
C ARG A 139 10.93 7.99 -10.74
N GLY A 140 10.34 9.00 -11.40
CA GLY A 140 9.17 8.81 -12.26
C GLY A 140 9.46 8.07 -13.56
N GLN A 141 10.62 8.34 -14.18
CA GLN A 141 11.05 7.62 -15.39
C GLN A 141 11.40 6.17 -15.05
N LEU A 142 12.12 5.94 -13.94
CA LEU A 142 12.44 4.61 -13.45
C LEU A 142 11.18 3.81 -13.11
N ALA A 143 10.18 4.43 -12.49
CA ALA A 143 8.91 3.77 -12.20
C ALA A 143 8.16 3.33 -13.47
N ALA A 144 8.32 4.06 -14.58
CA ALA A 144 7.69 3.71 -15.86
C ALA A 144 8.49 2.64 -16.62
N GLU A 145 9.83 2.74 -16.63
CA GLU A 145 10.73 1.85 -17.37
C GLU A 145 10.95 0.51 -16.65
N ASN A 146 11.09 0.52 -15.33
CA ASN A 146 11.32 -0.67 -14.51
C ASN A 146 10.58 -0.58 -13.17
N PRO A 147 9.27 -0.89 -13.17
CA PRO A 147 8.43 -0.83 -11.97
C PRO A 147 8.94 -1.73 -10.83
N ALA A 148 9.56 -2.87 -11.16
CA ALA A 148 10.06 -3.83 -10.18
C ALA A 148 11.28 -3.30 -9.43
N LEU A 149 12.25 -2.71 -10.14
CA LEU A 149 13.40 -2.05 -9.54
C LEU A 149 12.97 -0.84 -8.69
N TYR A 150 12.03 -0.03 -9.19
CA TYR A 150 11.45 1.08 -8.43
C TYR A 150 10.79 0.62 -7.12
N ALA A 151 9.97 -0.44 -7.17
CA ALA A 151 9.30 -0.99 -5.99
C ALA A 151 10.31 -1.51 -4.96
N ARG A 152 11.39 -2.17 -5.40
CA ARG A 152 12.48 -2.64 -4.52
C ARG A 152 13.25 -1.49 -3.89
N LEU A 153 13.64 -0.48 -4.68
CA LEU A 153 14.32 0.72 -4.16
C LEU A 153 13.44 1.45 -3.13
N ARG A 154 12.12 1.48 -3.33
CA ARG A 154 11.18 2.03 -2.35
C ARG A 154 11.09 1.20 -1.08
N ALA A 155 10.98 -0.13 -1.21
CA ALA A 155 10.86 -1.04 -0.07
C ALA A 155 12.11 -1.04 0.84
N ASN A 156 13.28 -0.72 0.27
CA ASN A 156 14.54 -0.62 0.99
C ASN A 156 14.92 0.82 1.38
N ASP A 157 14.02 1.80 1.19
CA ASP A 157 14.26 3.22 1.47
C ASP A 157 15.45 3.86 0.71
N LEU A 158 15.80 3.29 -0.46
CA LEU A 158 16.92 3.73 -1.29
C LEU A 158 16.54 4.78 -2.34
N LEU A 159 15.25 5.16 -2.42
CA LEU A 159 14.79 6.18 -3.38
C LEU A 159 15.48 7.55 -3.17
N GLY A 160 15.98 7.83 -1.96
CA GLY A 160 16.78 9.02 -1.66
C GLY A 160 17.97 9.20 -2.62
N GLN A 161 18.54 8.10 -3.10
CA GLN A 161 19.70 8.07 -3.99
C GLN A 161 19.33 8.24 -5.47
N ILE A 162 18.04 8.26 -5.79
CA ILE A 162 17.52 8.37 -7.16
C ILE A 162 17.04 9.82 -7.40
N PRO A 163 17.46 10.46 -8.52
CA PRO A 163 17.05 11.81 -8.86
C PRO A 163 15.54 11.98 -8.92
N VAL A 164 15.03 13.09 -8.40
CA VAL A 164 13.64 13.51 -8.61
C VAL A 164 13.56 14.51 -9.74
N MET A 165 12.50 14.41 -10.54
CA MET A 165 12.18 15.41 -11.56
C MET A 165 11.88 16.76 -10.87
N ARG A 166 12.84 17.68 -10.89
CA ARG A 166 12.59 19.07 -10.44
C ARG A 166 11.78 19.79 -11.52
N ARG A 167 10.48 20.01 -11.29
CA ARG A 167 9.64 20.84 -12.17
C ARG A 167 9.96 22.33 -11.97
N GLY A 168 11.17 22.76 -12.32
CA GLY A 168 11.51 24.18 -12.37
C GLY A 168 10.92 24.86 -13.61
N PHE A 169 10.63 26.16 -13.51
CA PHE A 169 10.55 27.03 -14.69
C PHE A 169 11.93 27.00 -15.38
N ARG A 170 12.00 26.50 -16.63
CA ARG A 170 13.26 26.45 -17.42
C ARG A 170 13.78 27.85 -17.73
N GLN A 171 12.89 28.81 -17.89
CA GLN A 171 13.19 30.22 -18.12
C GLN A 171 13.15 30.99 -16.80
N ASP A 172 13.84 32.13 -16.74
CA ASP A 172 13.74 33.04 -15.59
C ASP A 172 12.26 33.42 -15.35
N PRO A 173 11.67 33.07 -14.19
CA PRO A 173 10.27 33.35 -13.91
C PRO A 173 9.96 34.86 -13.92
N LEU A 174 10.93 35.73 -13.60
CA LEU A 174 10.72 37.18 -13.70
C LEU A 174 10.67 37.65 -15.15
N ALA A 175 11.54 37.13 -16.02
CA ALA A 175 11.47 37.39 -17.45
C ALA A 175 10.11 36.96 -18.04
N VAL A 176 9.59 35.79 -17.64
CA VAL A 176 8.26 35.33 -18.06
C VAL A 176 7.16 36.26 -17.57
N TYR A 177 7.23 36.70 -16.31
CA TYR A 177 6.28 37.66 -15.76
C TYR A 177 6.30 38.99 -16.54
N ARG A 178 7.48 39.57 -16.75
CA ARG A 178 7.65 40.83 -17.50
C ARG A 178 7.15 40.74 -18.93
N ARG A 179 7.31 39.58 -19.58
CA ARG A 179 6.91 39.40 -20.99
C ARG A 179 5.41 39.15 -21.17
N HIS A 180 4.77 38.43 -20.27
CA HIS A 180 3.41 37.92 -20.49
C HIS A 180 2.36 38.40 -19.48
N TYR A 181 2.80 38.94 -18.34
CA TYR A 181 1.93 39.25 -17.21
C TYR A 181 2.27 40.59 -16.56
N ALA A 182 3.03 41.46 -17.26
CA ALA A 182 3.40 42.77 -16.75
C ALA A 182 2.18 43.57 -16.31
N GLY A 183 2.28 44.20 -15.14
CA GLY A 183 1.21 45.01 -14.55
C GLY A 183 0.13 44.20 -13.81
N LEU A 184 0.09 42.87 -13.95
CA LEU A 184 -0.81 42.07 -13.10
C LEU A 184 -0.35 42.14 -11.65
N SER A 185 -1.31 42.35 -10.75
CA SER A 185 -1.03 42.28 -9.32
C SER A 185 -0.71 40.85 -8.88
N ARG A 186 -0.05 40.67 -7.74
CA ARG A 186 0.21 39.35 -7.13
C ARG A 186 -1.05 38.46 -7.11
N GLY A 187 -2.19 39.03 -6.73
CA GLY A 187 -3.46 38.32 -6.67
C GLY A 187 -4.06 38.00 -8.04
N ASP A 188 -3.89 38.88 -9.02
CA ASP A 188 -4.34 38.64 -10.39
C ASP A 188 -3.44 37.60 -11.09
N LEU A 189 -2.13 37.65 -10.84
CA LEU A 189 -1.16 36.68 -11.29
C LEU A 189 -1.45 35.29 -10.71
N ALA A 190 -1.73 35.19 -9.40
CA ALA A 190 -2.07 33.92 -8.76
C ALA A 190 -3.32 33.26 -9.38
N ARG A 191 -4.32 34.08 -9.77
CA ARG A 191 -5.53 33.61 -10.45
C ARG A 191 -5.27 33.21 -11.89
N ARG A 192 -4.41 33.95 -12.61
CA ARG A 192 -4.15 33.73 -14.03
C ARG A 192 -3.14 32.62 -14.30
N ASN A 193 -2.10 32.51 -13.46
CA ASN A 193 -1.05 31.51 -13.57
C ASN A 193 -0.49 31.18 -12.17
N ARG A 194 -1.18 30.26 -11.48
CA ARG A 194 -0.80 29.78 -10.14
C ARG A 194 0.64 29.26 -10.09
N ARG A 195 1.07 28.50 -11.11
CA ARG A 195 2.41 27.90 -11.16
C ARG A 195 3.52 28.96 -11.18
N LEU A 196 3.34 30.03 -11.95
CA LEU A 196 4.31 31.13 -12.01
C LEU A 196 4.34 31.91 -10.68
N TYR A 197 3.17 32.18 -10.11
CA TYR A 197 3.06 32.81 -8.78
C TYR A 197 3.79 31.99 -7.71
N ASP A 198 3.53 30.69 -7.62
CA ASP A 198 4.16 29.81 -6.62
C ASP A 198 5.69 29.76 -6.82
N THR A 199 6.14 29.74 -8.08
CA THR A 199 7.57 29.76 -8.41
C THR A 199 8.24 31.05 -7.95
N LEU A 200 7.62 32.21 -8.22
CA LEU A 200 8.12 33.51 -7.77
C LEU A 200 8.12 33.62 -6.24
N SER A 201 7.10 33.06 -5.58
CA SER A 201 6.99 33.02 -4.11
C SER A 201 8.11 32.22 -3.47
N VAL A 202 8.30 30.97 -3.89
CA VAL A 202 9.33 30.06 -3.36
C VAL A 202 10.74 30.61 -3.59
N ARG A 203 10.93 31.39 -4.66
CA ARG A 203 12.22 32.03 -4.97
C ARG A 203 12.39 33.42 -4.35
N GLY A 204 11.42 33.92 -3.57
CA GLY A 204 11.51 35.24 -2.94
C GLY A 204 11.44 36.42 -3.92
N LEU A 205 10.86 36.23 -5.11
CA LEU A 205 10.84 37.22 -6.20
C LEU A 205 9.51 37.99 -6.30
N LEU A 206 8.56 37.76 -5.40
CA LEU A 206 7.25 38.42 -5.42
C LEU A 206 7.31 39.94 -5.21
N ASP A 207 8.41 40.47 -4.67
CA ASP A 207 8.59 41.91 -4.49
C ASP A 207 8.71 42.68 -5.80
N SER A 208 9.10 42.00 -6.88
CA SER A 208 9.05 42.55 -8.23
C SER A 208 7.67 42.50 -8.89
N VAL A 209 6.65 41.96 -8.20
CA VAL A 209 5.26 41.88 -8.68
C VAL A 209 4.38 42.87 -7.89
N PRO A 210 3.62 43.76 -8.55
CA PRO A 210 2.79 44.76 -7.89
C PRO A 210 1.77 44.14 -6.92
N LEU A 211 1.57 44.76 -5.77
CA LEU A 211 0.37 44.52 -4.96
C LEU A 211 -0.78 45.36 -5.50
N LYS A 212 -1.99 44.80 -5.52
CA LYS A 212 -3.20 45.58 -5.84
C LYS A 212 -3.45 46.55 -4.69
N ARG A 213 -3.16 47.85 -4.89
CA ARG A 213 -3.57 48.90 -3.96
C ARG A 213 -5.03 49.21 -4.22
N THR A 214 -5.92 48.82 -3.31
CA THR A 214 -7.31 49.27 -3.35
C THR A 214 -7.37 50.67 -2.74
N VAL A 215 -7.13 51.70 -3.56
CA VAL A 215 -7.43 53.08 -3.18
C VAL A 215 -8.91 53.28 -3.43
N HIS A 216 -9.73 53.14 -2.38
CA HIS A 216 -11.10 53.62 -2.46
C HIS A 216 -11.08 55.12 -2.22
N ASP A 217 -11.38 55.88 -3.26
CA ASP A 217 -11.59 57.31 -3.14
C ASP A 217 -12.98 57.57 -2.54
N PHE A 218 -12.98 58.25 -1.40
CA PHE A 218 -14.19 58.69 -0.69
C PHE A 218 -14.24 60.22 -0.60
N GLY A 219 -13.44 60.91 -1.43
CA GLY A 219 -13.20 62.34 -1.34
C GLY A 219 -12.26 62.72 -0.18
N GLU A 220 -12.02 64.03 -0.08
CA GLU A 220 -11.24 64.65 1.00
C GLU A 220 -11.99 64.59 2.34
N ASP A 221 -13.30 64.86 2.32
CA ASP A 221 -14.17 64.75 3.50
C ASP A 221 -14.97 63.44 3.49
N ILE A 222 -14.46 62.47 4.24
CA ILE A 222 -15.01 61.12 4.37
C ILE A 222 -16.35 61.13 5.13
N VAL A 223 -16.57 62.10 6.02
CA VAL A 223 -17.82 62.22 6.80
C VAL A 223 -18.92 62.81 5.92
N ALA A 224 -18.63 63.85 5.14
CA ALA A 224 -19.56 64.39 4.16
C ALA A 224 -19.97 63.33 3.13
N TYR A 225 -19.02 62.50 2.66
CA TYR A 225 -19.32 61.38 1.78
C TYR A 225 -20.28 60.38 2.43
N TYR A 226 -20.05 60.03 3.70
CA TYR A 226 -20.98 59.19 4.45
C TYR A 226 -22.36 59.82 4.57
N GLN A 227 -22.47 61.09 4.95
CA GLN A 227 -23.75 61.78 5.13
C GLN A 227 -24.56 61.79 3.82
N LYS A 228 -23.89 62.07 2.70
CA LYS A 228 -24.51 62.12 1.36
C LYS A 228 -24.99 60.77 0.85
N HIS A 229 -24.23 59.69 1.06
CA HIS A 229 -24.48 58.39 0.41
C HIS A 229 -25.04 57.31 1.34
N TYR A 230 -24.83 57.46 2.66
CA TYR A 230 -25.12 56.45 3.67
C TYR A 230 -25.70 57.06 4.96
N GLY A 231 -26.15 58.33 4.92
CA GLY A 231 -26.73 59.02 6.06
C GLY A 231 -27.86 58.23 6.71
N GLY A 232 -27.81 58.13 8.05
CA GLY A 232 -28.77 57.37 8.84
C GLY A 232 -28.41 55.90 9.04
N LEU A 233 -27.42 55.34 8.32
CA LEU A 233 -26.92 54.01 8.64
C LEU A 233 -26.09 54.03 9.92
N THR A 234 -26.41 53.14 10.85
CA THR A 234 -25.57 52.94 12.03
C THR A 234 -24.19 52.41 11.67
N ARG A 235 -23.22 52.57 12.57
CA ARG A 235 -21.85 51.99 12.42
C ARG A 235 -21.87 50.52 11.99
N GLY A 236 -22.73 49.71 12.58
CA GLY A 236 -22.86 48.28 12.25
C GLY A 236 -23.44 48.05 10.86
N GLN A 237 -24.46 48.81 10.45
CA GLN A 237 -25.02 48.73 9.10
C GLN A 237 -24.03 49.22 8.05
N LEU A 238 -23.25 50.27 8.35
CA LEU A 238 -22.20 50.78 7.49
C LEU A 238 -21.05 49.77 7.33
N ALA A 239 -20.63 49.11 8.41
CA ALA A 239 -19.59 48.08 8.37
C ALA A 239 -19.94 46.90 7.45
N ILE A 240 -21.23 46.54 7.38
CA ILE A 240 -21.73 45.49 6.48
C ILE A 240 -21.86 46.02 5.05
N LYS A 241 -22.47 47.20 4.86
CA LYS A 241 -22.82 47.73 3.54
C LYS A 241 -21.61 48.28 2.77
N ASN A 242 -20.66 48.92 3.46
CA ASN A 242 -19.41 49.41 2.87
C ASN A 242 -18.26 49.25 3.88
N PRO A 243 -17.66 48.04 3.97
CA PRO A 243 -16.59 47.74 4.91
C PRO A 243 -15.35 48.63 4.71
N SER A 244 -15.08 49.06 3.47
CA SER A 244 -13.93 49.91 3.15
C SER A 244 -14.10 51.32 3.71
N LEU A 245 -15.28 51.93 3.56
CA LEU A 245 -15.60 53.24 4.14
C LEU A 245 -15.59 53.18 5.67
N TYR A 246 -16.20 52.15 6.27
CA TYR A 246 -16.17 51.94 7.72
C TYR A 246 -14.74 51.85 8.26
N ARG A 247 -13.88 51.04 7.63
CA ARG A 247 -12.47 50.90 8.03
C ARG A 247 -11.70 52.21 7.89
N ARG A 248 -12.01 53.03 6.87
CA ARG A 248 -11.36 54.33 6.67
C ARG A 248 -11.78 55.33 7.77
N LEU A 249 -13.07 55.42 8.07
CA LEU A 249 -13.60 56.23 9.18
C LEU A 249 -13.02 55.79 10.53
N LEU A 250 -12.89 54.47 10.77
CA LEU A 250 -12.25 53.91 11.97
C LEU A 250 -10.79 54.34 12.10
N ARG A 251 -9.99 54.20 11.04
CA ARG A 251 -8.57 54.59 11.04
C ARG A 251 -8.37 56.09 11.20
N ALA A 252 -9.29 56.89 10.68
CA ALA A 252 -9.28 58.35 10.82
C ALA A 252 -9.82 58.84 12.18
N GLY A 253 -10.34 57.94 13.04
CA GLY A 253 -10.94 58.32 14.32
C GLY A 253 -12.33 58.97 14.22
N LEU A 254 -12.95 59.00 13.04
CA LEU A 254 -14.17 59.79 12.75
C LEU A 254 -15.48 59.02 12.95
N LEU A 255 -15.44 57.83 13.56
CA LEU A 255 -16.66 57.02 13.79
C LEU A 255 -17.66 57.68 14.74
N GLU A 256 -17.24 58.64 15.56
CA GLU A 256 -18.13 59.44 16.40
C GLU A 256 -19.23 60.14 15.61
N ASN A 257 -18.93 60.56 14.38
CA ASN A 257 -19.86 61.20 13.45
C ASN A 257 -20.91 60.25 12.86
N ILE A 258 -20.83 58.95 13.21
CA ILE A 258 -21.71 57.91 12.69
C ILE A 258 -22.60 57.38 13.83
N PRO A 259 -23.94 57.32 13.65
CA PRO A 259 -24.86 56.85 14.66
C PRO A 259 -24.54 55.45 15.17
N THR A 260 -24.69 55.24 16.47
CA THR A 260 -24.69 53.88 17.06
C THR A 260 -26.13 53.40 17.22
N ARG A 261 -26.32 52.08 17.37
CA ARG A 261 -27.64 51.48 17.57
C ARG A 261 -28.37 52.03 18.82
N ARG A 262 -27.65 52.57 19.80
CA ARG A 262 -28.20 53.22 21.00
C ARG A 262 -28.53 54.71 20.81
N GLY A 263 -27.89 55.38 19.84
CA GLY A 263 -28.08 56.82 19.59
C GLY A 263 -29.26 57.17 18.67
N LEU A 264 -29.93 56.18 18.07
CA LEU A 264 -31.14 56.39 17.25
C LEU A 264 -32.45 56.39 18.06
N VAL A 265 -32.37 56.14 19.37
CA VAL A 265 -33.52 56.20 20.28
C VAL A 265 -33.47 57.53 21.03
N ARG A 266 -33.97 58.59 20.39
CA ARG A 266 -34.54 59.79 21.02
C ARG A 266 -35.16 60.66 19.93
N LYS A 267 -36.45 60.44 19.71
CA LYS A 267 -37.43 61.48 19.37
C LYS A 267 -38.52 61.37 20.41
#